data_AF-A0A7J5F8Z6-F1
#
_entry.id   AF-A0A7J5F8Z6-F1
#
_cell.length_a   1.000
_cell.length_b   1.000
_cell.length_c   1.000
_cell.angle_alpha   90.00
_cell.angle_beta   90.00
_cell.angle_gamma   90.00
#
_symmetry.space_group_name_H-M   'P 1'
#
loop_
_entity.id
_entity.type
_entity.pdbx_description
1 polymer ?
#
loop_
_entity_poly.entity_id
_entity_poly.type
_entity_poly.pdbx_seq_one_letter_code
_entity_poly.pdbx_strand_id
1 'polypeptide(L)'
;MSNKRFHLIALLMAGALFSGCSGLGHAVSGRMWYTYELAAPVKSKDLIYRDDHLIVQFKLDESALRFQLQNVSDAPVAVDWEKASVSLNNRTYAIRNSATWYAPPSAVPSSVTVPPLGYIRDMVIPRENIYQEEGRWIERPFFPNDDLGSAKRRALIMRYRGSRVTLTLPVRIAEVDKEYTFTFRVSAIDPLPPNTLPPAKERPPVPPVSGGEGSVSRAVIPMIITAGVLGVAVVLLSQKKTPAGDL
;
A
#
# COMPACT_ATOMS: atom_id res chain seq x y z
N MET A 1 17.71 67.50 41.85
CA MET A 1 17.88 66.05 42.03
C MET A 1 16.53 65.35 41.88
N SER A 2 16.10 65.06 40.65
CA SER A 2 14.99 64.14 40.34
C SER A 2 15.01 63.93 38.83
N ASN A 3 14.66 62.73 38.33
CA ASN A 3 14.62 62.30 36.90
C ASN A 3 15.62 61.21 36.46
N LYS A 4 16.30 60.51 37.37
CA LYS A 4 17.04 59.28 37.00
C LYS A 4 16.43 57.97 37.52
N ARG A 5 15.40 58.03 38.37
CA ARG A 5 14.75 56.84 38.95
C ARG A 5 13.51 56.35 38.16
N PHE A 6 12.94 57.18 37.29
CA PHE A 6 11.73 56.81 36.54
C PHE A 6 12.02 55.96 35.29
N HIS A 7 13.18 56.15 34.65
CA HIS A 7 13.57 55.35 33.48
C HIS A 7 14.04 53.93 33.82
N LEU A 8 14.45 53.66 35.05
CA LEU A 8 14.90 52.32 35.45
C LEU A 8 13.73 51.34 35.69
N ILE A 9 12.55 51.86 36.06
CA ILE A 9 11.36 51.05 36.32
C ILE A 9 10.63 50.71 35.00
N ALA A 10 10.65 51.61 34.02
CA ALA A 10 10.07 51.36 32.70
C ALA A 10 10.85 50.29 31.89
N LEU A 11 12.16 50.12 32.13
CA LEU A 11 12.97 49.09 31.46
C LEU A 11 12.79 47.69 32.08
N LEU A 12 12.38 47.59 33.34
CA LEU A 12 12.11 46.32 34.03
C LEU A 12 10.73 45.74 33.72
N MET A 13 9.76 46.57 33.31
CA MET A 13 8.42 46.14 32.91
C MET A 13 8.32 45.67 31.45
N ALA A 14 9.29 46.00 30.60
CA ALA A 14 9.34 45.55 29.21
C ALA A 14 9.92 44.13 29.02
N GLY A 15 10.55 43.56 30.06
CA GLY A 15 11.17 42.22 30.02
C GLY A 15 10.22 41.06 30.35
N ALA A 16 9.02 41.33 30.85
CA ALA A 16 8.11 40.30 31.38
C ALA A 16 6.98 39.87 30.43
N LEU A 17 6.95 40.35 29.19
CA LEU A 17 5.93 39.98 28.20
C LEU A 17 6.42 38.98 27.14
N PHE A 18 7.67 38.50 27.23
CA PHE A 18 8.15 37.34 26.48
C PHE A 18 8.13 36.07 27.33
N SER A 19 7.15 35.94 28.22
CA SER A 19 6.70 34.63 28.70
C SER A 19 6.05 33.91 27.52
N GLY A 20 6.89 33.41 26.62
CA GLY A 20 6.47 32.48 25.59
C GLY A 20 5.71 31.36 26.29
N CYS A 21 4.44 31.19 25.93
CA CYS A 21 3.77 29.92 26.10
C CYS A 21 4.56 28.89 25.29
N SER A 22 5.60 28.31 25.88
CA SER A 22 6.06 26.97 25.55
C SER A 22 4.96 26.03 26.02
N GLY A 23 3.85 26.04 25.27
CA GLY A 23 2.87 24.98 25.33
C GLY A 23 3.63 23.70 25.09
N LEU A 24 3.82 22.93 26.15
CA LEU A 24 4.09 21.50 26.12
C LEU A 24 2.87 20.83 25.48
N GLY A 25 2.64 21.12 24.19
CA GLY A 25 1.82 20.29 23.34
C GLY A 25 2.51 18.95 23.33
N HIS A 26 2.02 18.03 24.16
CA HIS A 26 2.31 16.62 24.01
C HIS A 26 1.99 16.32 22.54
N ALA A 27 3.03 16.14 21.73
CA ALA A 27 2.87 15.75 20.36
C ALA A 27 2.20 14.39 20.41
N VAL A 28 0.88 14.37 20.23
CA VAL A 28 0.10 13.14 20.13
C VAL A 28 0.80 12.32 19.05
N SER A 29 1.30 11.14 19.46
CA SER A 29 1.90 10.17 18.56
C SER A 29 0.92 9.94 17.41
N GLY A 30 1.35 10.32 16.21
CA GLY A 30 0.51 10.34 15.04
C GLY A 30 0.93 9.23 14.11
N ARG A 31 0.08 8.21 13.99
CA ARG A 31 0.16 7.32 12.82
C ARG A 31 -0.16 8.15 11.59
N MET A 32 0.58 7.95 10.52
CA MET A 32 0.44 8.65 9.25
C MET A 32 -0.13 7.67 8.22
N TRP A 33 -0.97 8.16 7.33
CA TRP A 33 -1.50 7.37 6.23
C TRP A 33 -1.00 7.91 4.90
N TYR A 34 -0.75 6.99 3.97
CA TYR A 34 -0.18 7.27 2.66
C TYR A 34 -1.27 7.17 1.60
N THR A 35 -1.43 8.22 0.79
CA THR A 35 -2.21 8.16 -0.44
C THR A 35 -1.30 7.81 -1.60
N TYR A 36 -1.74 6.86 -2.42
CA TYR A 36 -1.03 6.45 -3.62
C TYR A 36 -1.81 6.82 -4.87
N GLU A 37 -1.10 7.11 -5.95
CA GLU A 37 -1.63 7.16 -7.31
C GLU A 37 -0.81 6.23 -8.21
N LEU A 38 -1.41 5.68 -9.24
CA LEU A 38 -0.70 4.97 -10.30
C LEU A 38 0.01 6.04 -11.13
N ALA A 39 1.33 5.96 -11.24
CA ALA A 39 2.17 6.88 -11.99
C ALA A 39 2.58 6.31 -13.36
N ALA A 40 2.70 4.99 -13.47
CA ALA A 40 2.98 4.26 -14.70
C ALA A 40 2.32 2.87 -14.66
N PRO A 41 1.94 2.28 -15.81
CA PRO A 41 2.19 2.78 -17.18
C PRO A 41 1.24 3.90 -17.61
N VAL A 42 0.09 4.06 -16.92
CA VAL A 42 -0.87 5.15 -17.14
C VAL A 42 -1.11 5.85 -15.81
N LYS A 43 -1.19 7.19 -15.82
CA LYS A 43 -1.50 7.93 -14.60
C LYS A 43 -2.96 7.70 -14.20
N SER A 44 -3.21 7.24 -12.97
CA SER A 44 -4.56 6.98 -12.47
C SER A 44 -4.65 7.20 -10.96
N LYS A 45 -5.56 8.10 -10.54
CA LYS A 45 -5.88 8.32 -9.12
C LYS A 45 -6.78 7.22 -8.55
N ASP A 46 -7.57 6.60 -9.42
CA ASP A 46 -8.48 5.50 -9.06
C ASP A 46 -7.76 4.15 -8.99
N LEU A 47 -6.45 4.14 -9.26
CA LEU A 47 -5.59 2.95 -9.21
C LEU A 47 -6.09 1.84 -10.16
N ILE A 48 -6.52 2.23 -11.36
CA ILE A 48 -6.99 1.31 -12.40
C ILE A 48 -6.07 1.40 -13.62
N TYR A 49 -5.73 0.23 -14.17
CA TYR A 49 -5.06 0.05 -15.45
C TYR A 49 -5.93 -0.81 -16.38
N ARG A 50 -5.84 -0.53 -17.68
CA ARG A 50 -6.48 -1.31 -18.73
C ARG A 50 -5.63 -1.30 -19.99
N ASP A 51 -5.51 -2.45 -20.63
CA ASP A 51 -5.09 -2.60 -22.03
C ASP A 51 -6.01 -3.60 -22.75
N ASP A 52 -5.57 -4.08 -23.91
CA ASP A 52 -6.32 -5.04 -24.73
C ASP A 52 -6.40 -6.45 -24.12
N HIS A 53 -5.57 -6.75 -23.12
CA HIS A 53 -5.49 -8.10 -22.53
C HIS A 53 -5.97 -8.14 -21.08
N LEU A 54 -5.72 -7.07 -20.31
CA LEU A 54 -5.94 -7.04 -18.87
C LEU A 54 -6.69 -5.79 -18.43
N ILE A 55 -7.52 -5.97 -17.40
CA ILE A 55 -7.97 -4.89 -16.52
C ILE A 55 -7.42 -5.19 -15.12
N VAL A 56 -6.75 -4.21 -14.51
CA VAL A 56 -6.20 -4.37 -13.16
C VAL A 56 -6.63 -3.21 -12.28
N GLN A 57 -7.23 -3.51 -11.13
CA GLN A 57 -7.56 -2.53 -10.12
C GLN A 57 -6.74 -2.80 -8.86
N PHE A 58 -6.06 -1.77 -8.36
CA PHE A 58 -5.17 -1.86 -7.22
C PHE A 58 -5.75 -1.17 -5.97
N LYS A 59 -5.30 -1.62 -4.81
CA LYS A 59 -5.49 -0.97 -3.51
C LYS A 59 -4.21 -1.17 -2.71
N LEU A 60 -3.56 -0.08 -2.34
CA LEU A 60 -2.38 -0.13 -1.48
C LEU A 60 -2.81 0.20 -0.05
N ASP A 61 -2.31 -0.59 0.89
CA ASP A 61 -2.30 -0.20 2.30
C ASP A 61 -0.87 0.05 2.78
N GLU A 62 -0.67 0.08 4.08
CA GLU A 62 0.63 0.39 4.67
C GLU A 62 1.73 -0.62 4.34
N SER A 63 1.39 -1.91 4.21
CA SER A 63 2.38 -3.00 4.03
C SER A 63 2.17 -3.83 2.77
N ALA A 64 0.98 -3.78 2.16
CA ALA A 64 0.61 -4.67 1.08
C ALA A 64 -0.01 -3.92 -0.11
N LEU A 65 0.21 -4.47 -1.31
CA LEU A 65 -0.46 -4.09 -2.53
C LEU A 65 -1.47 -5.18 -2.88
N ARG A 66 -2.75 -4.85 -2.83
CA ARG A 66 -3.87 -5.70 -3.23
C ARG A 66 -4.27 -5.37 -4.65
N PHE A 67 -4.72 -6.38 -5.39
CA PHE A 67 -5.28 -6.14 -6.72
C PHE A 67 -6.29 -7.18 -7.16
N GLN A 68 -7.16 -6.77 -8.08
CA GLN A 68 -7.95 -7.65 -8.91
C GLN A 68 -7.41 -7.55 -10.34
N LEU A 69 -7.01 -8.67 -10.93
CA LEU A 69 -6.61 -8.78 -12.32
C LEU A 69 -7.67 -9.57 -13.06
N GLN A 70 -8.24 -8.97 -14.10
CA GLN A 70 -9.21 -9.59 -15.00
C GLN A 70 -8.56 -9.82 -16.36
N ASN A 71 -8.68 -11.03 -16.87
CA ASN A 71 -8.31 -11.40 -18.22
C ASN A 71 -9.44 -10.99 -19.17
N VAL A 72 -9.18 -10.06 -20.09
CA VAL A 72 -10.14 -9.64 -21.12
C VAL A 72 -9.75 -10.08 -22.53
N SER A 73 -8.67 -10.87 -22.66
CA SER A 73 -8.30 -11.51 -23.92
C SER A 73 -9.11 -12.80 -24.15
N ASP A 74 -8.97 -13.35 -25.35
CA ASP A 74 -9.52 -14.64 -25.77
C ASP A 74 -8.61 -15.83 -25.41
N ALA A 75 -7.42 -15.56 -24.86
CA ALA A 75 -6.43 -16.57 -24.50
C ALA A 75 -6.25 -16.67 -22.98
N PRO A 76 -5.83 -17.84 -22.45
CA PRO A 76 -5.44 -17.95 -21.05
C PRO A 76 -4.26 -17.04 -20.71
N VAL A 77 -4.28 -16.48 -19.50
CA VAL A 77 -3.24 -15.62 -18.94
C VAL A 77 -2.63 -16.33 -17.74
N ALA A 78 -1.33 -16.62 -17.76
CA ALA A 78 -0.62 -17.19 -16.63
C ALA A 78 0.26 -16.13 -15.95
N VAL A 79 0.08 -15.94 -14.65
CA VAL A 79 0.92 -15.06 -13.82
C VAL A 79 2.06 -15.88 -13.23
N ASP A 80 3.31 -15.50 -13.52
CA ASP A 80 4.52 -16.12 -12.98
C ASP A 80 4.93 -15.40 -11.68
N TRP A 81 4.49 -15.98 -10.56
CA TRP A 81 4.71 -15.40 -9.24
C TRP A 81 6.13 -15.58 -8.69
N GLU A 82 6.87 -16.55 -9.20
CA GLU A 82 8.27 -16.79 -8.82
C GLU A 82 9.15 -15.63 -9.28
N LYS A 83 8.86 -15.09 -10.48
CA LYS A 83 9.58 -13.95 -11.06
C LYS A 83 8.98 -12.59 -10.69
N ALA A 84 7.81 -12.56 -10.05
CA ALA A 84 7.18 -11.33 -9.62
C ALA A 84 7.99 -10.64 -8.51
N SER A 85 8.02 -9.30 -8.54
CA SER A 85 8.77 -8.52 -7.56
C SER A 85 8.07 -7.22 -7.18
N VAL A 86 8.40 -6.70 -6.00
CA VAL A 86 8.04 -5.36 -5.58
C VAL A 86 9.30 -4.56 -5.32
N SER A 87 9.39 -3.35 -5.87
CA SER A 87 10.49 -2.42 -5.58
C SER A 87 10.03 -1.24 -4.76
N LEU A 88 10.82 -0.84 -3.75
CA LEU A 88 10.60 0.35 -2.94
C LEU A 88 11.74 1.33 -3.22
N ASN A 89 11.44 2.51 -3.78
CA ASN A 89 12.45 3.51 -4.16
C ASN A 89 13.64 2.91 -4.93
N ASN A 90 13.36 2.01 -5.88
CA ASN A 90 14.31 1.28 -6.73
C ASN A 90 15.05 0.10 -6.08
N ARG A 91 14.81 -0.21 -4.80
CA ARG A 91 15.30 -1.47 -4.21
C ARG A 91 14.27 -2.57 -4.43
N THR A 92 14.66 -3.62 -5.15
CA THR A 92 13.78 -4.74 -5.53
C THR A 92 13.77 -5.83 -4.46
N TYR A 93 12.58 -6.37 -4.22
CA TYR A 93 12.33 -7.45 -3.28
C TYR A 93 11.54 -8.56 -3.95
N ALA A 94 11.90 -9.80 -3.64
CA ALA A 94 11.02 -10.93 -3.88
C ALA A 94 9.73 -10.77 -3.05
N ILE A 95 8.63 -11.34 -3.54
CA ILE A 95 7.32 -11.18 -2.91
C ILE A 95 6.86 -12.44 -2.17
N ARG A 96 5.92 -12.24 -1.26
CA ARG A 96 4.92 -13.23 -0.84
C ARG A 96 3.57 -12.79 -1.40
N ASN A 97 2.72 -13.76 -1.74
CA ASN A 97 1.32 -13.51 -2.09
C ASN A 97 0.36 -14.10 -1.05
N SER A 98 -0.95 -14.05 -1.30
CA SER A 98 -1.95 -14.55 -0.34
C SER A 98 -1.76 -16.03 0.02
N ALA A 99 -1.31 -16.88 -0.92
CA ALA A 99 -1.05 -18.31 -0.69
C ALA A 99 0.23 -18.58 0.11
N THR A 100 1.21 -17.67 0.07
CA THR A 100 2.52 -17.81 0.74
C THR A 100 2.71 -16.84 1.89
N TRP A 101 1.64 -16.14 2.29
CA TRP A 101 1.68 -15.05 3.27
C TRP A 101 2.37 -15.46 4.58
N TYR A 102 1.95 -16.60 5.15
CA TYR A 102 2.48 -17.16 6.41
C TYR A 102 3.34 -18.42 6.20
N ALA A 103 3.92 -18.58 5.00
CA ALA A 103 4.78 -19.73 4.71
C ALA A 103 6.23 -19.51 5.19
N PRO A 104 7.08 -20.55 5.26
CA PRO A 104 8.50 -20.39 5.52
C PRO A 104 9.17 -19.43 4.52
N PRO A 105 10.29 -18.76 4.86
CA PRO A 105 10.96 -17.82 3.96
C PRO A 105 11.39 -18.40 2.60
N SER A 106 11.60 -19.72 2.52
CA SER A 106 11.94 -20.44 1.29
C SER A 106 10.74 -20.71 0.38
N ALA A 107 9.51 -20.48 0.83
CA ALA A 107 8.32 -20.74 0.03
C ALA A 107 8.23 -19.77 -1.15
N VAL A 108 8.06 -20.34 -2.35
CA VAL A 108 7.86 -19.61 -3.60
C VAL A 108 6.39 -19.74 -4.00
N PRO A 109 5.69 -18.63 -4.27
CA PRO A 109 4.33 -18.71 -4.75
C PRO A 109 4.25 -19.34 -6.14
N SER A 110 3.33 -20.29 -6.31
CA SER A 110 3.12 -21.01 -7.57
C SER A 110 2.36 -20.15 -8.56
N SER A 111 2.71 -20.25 -9.85
CA SER A 111 2.02 -19.58 -10.95
C SER A 111 0.53 -19.90 -10.98
N VAL A 112 -0.27 -18.94 -11.45
CA VAL A 112 -1.74 -19.08 -11.55
C VAL A 112 -2.19 -18.76 -12.97
N THR A 113 -3.01 -19.64 -13.55
CA THR A 113 -3.64 -19.42 -14.85
C THR A 113 -5.05 -18.88 -14.68
N VAL A 114 -5.33 -17.77 -15.36
CA VAL A 114 -6.62 -17.09 -15.43
C VAL A 114 -7.24 -17.38 -16.80
N PRO A 115 -8.39 -18.07 -16.89
CA PRO A 115 -9.04 -18.33 -18.17
C PRO A 115 -9.53 -17.03 -18.83
N PRO A 116 -9.83 -17.04 -20.14
CA PRO A 116 -10.49 -15.92 -20.82
C PRO A 116 -11.72 -15.42 -20.05
N LEU A 117 -11.87 -14.10 -19.95
CA LEU A 117 -12.93 -13.42 -19.18
C LEU A 117 -12.93 -13.70 -17.66
N GLY A 118 -11.99 -14.51 -17.16
CA GLY A 118 -11.80 -14.82 -15.76
C GLY A 118 -11.09 -13.70 -15.00
N TYR A 119 -11.02 -13.83 -13.67
CA TYR A 119 -10.29 -12.90 -12.83
C TYR A 119 -9.63 -13.60 -11.65
N ILE A 120 -8.61 -12.96 -11.10
CA ILE A 120 -8.00 -13.30 -9.81
C ILE A 120 -8.02 -12.09 -8.90
N ARG A 121 -8.07 -12.33 -7.59
CA ARG A 121 -7.81 -11.35 -6.55
C ARG A 121 -6.64 -11.85 -5.73
N ASP A 122 -5.62 -11.03 -5.59
CA ASP A 122 -4.46 -11.39 -4.78
C ASP A 122 -3.87 -10.14 -4.11
N MET A 123 -2.88 -10.38 -3.28
CA MET A 123 -2.13 -9.34 -2.60
C MET A 123 -0.66 -9.71 -2.54
N VAL A 124 0.20 -8.71 -2.58
CA VAL A 124 1.65 -8.89 -2.53
C VAL A 124 2.30 -7.99 -1.49
N ILE A 125 3.37 -8.49 -0.92
CA ILE A 125 4.20 -7.84 0.09
C ILE A 125 5.65 -8.30 -0.09
N PRO A 126 6.65 -7.42 0.10
CA PRO A 126 8.05 -7.82 0.17
C PRO A 126 8.22 -8.98 1.15
N ARG A 127 8.93 -10.02 0.73
CA ARG A 127 9.12 -11.25 1.52
C ARG A 127 9.71 -10.97 2.90
N GLU A 128 10.62 -10.00 2.99
CA GLU A 128 11.28 -9.59 4.24
C GLU A 128 10.41 -8.70 5.15
N ASN A 129 9.28 -8.20 4.64
CA ASN A 129 8.34 -7.41 5.43
C ASN A 129 7.34 -8.28 6.21
N ILE A 130 7.39 -9.61 6.06
CA ILE A 130 6.67 -10.55 6.92
C ILE A 130 7.69 -11.42 7.64
N TYR A 131 7.67 -11.38 8.97
CA TYR A 131 8.54 -12.19 9.81
C TYR A 131 7.85 -12.56 11.11
N GLN A 132 8.43 -13.49 11.86
CA GLN A 132 7.98 -13.81 13.20
C GLN A 132 8.86 -13.12 14.24
N GLU A 133 8.22 -12.54 15.24
CA GLU A 133 8.86 -11.97 16.42
C GLU A 133 8.05 -12.45 17.64
N GLU A 134 8.73 -13.07 18.61
CA GLU A 134 8.09 -13.60 19.83
C GLU A 134 6.86 -14.49 19.55
N GLY A 135 6.94 -15.32 18.51
CA GLY A 135 5.84 -16.23 18.10
C GLY A 135 4.66 -15.54 17.41
N ARG A 136 4.77 -14.25 17.08
CA ARG A 136 3.73 -13.49 16.39
C ARG A 136 4.20 -13.10 15.00
N TRP A 137 3.30 -13.17 14.02
CA TRP A 137 3.57 -12.64 12.69
C TRP A 137 3.50 -11.12 12.69
N ILE A 138 4.60 -10.49 12.26
CA ILE A 138 4.74 -9.05 12.15
C ILE A 138 4.80 -8.66 10.68
N GLU A 139 4.09 -7.59 10.34
CA GLU A 139 4.11 -6.97 9.02
C GLU A 139 4.77 -5.59 9.09
N ARG A 140 5.89 -5.42 8.40
CA ARG A 140 6.55 -4.12 8.24
C ARG A 140 5.87 -3.31 7.12
N PRO A 141 5.59 -2.02 7.33
CA PRO A 141 5.05 -1.17 6.28
C PRO A 141 6.07 -0.93 5.15
N PHE A 142 5.61 -0.55 3.96
CA PHE A 142 6.46 -0.13 2.84
C PHE A 142 7.34 1.06 3.22
N PHE A 143 6.77 2.02 3.95
CA PHE A 143 7.44 3.21 4.45
C PHE A 143 7.10 3.44 5.93
N PRO A 144 7.98 4.07 6.72
CA PRO A 144 7.71 4.39 8.12
C PRO A 144 6.45 5.26 8.25
N ASN A 145 5.51 4.84 9.07
CA ASN A 145 4.20 5.49 9.22
C ASN A 145 3.86 5.86 10.67
N ASP A 146 4.78 5.71 11.60
CA ASP A 146 4.58 6.07 13.02
C ASP A 146 5.68 7.03 13.47
N ASP A 147 5.27 8.23 13.89
CA ASP A 147 6.20 9.25 14.37
C ASP A 147 6.59 9.07 15.84
N LEU A 148 5.93 8.19 16.60
CA LEU A 148 6.15 7.99 18.03
C LEU A 148 6.15 9.30 18.85
N GLY A 149 5.35 10.29 18.43
CA GLY A 149 5.29 11.62 19.07
C GLY A 149 6.50 12.51 18.78
N SER A 150 7.40 12.11 17.89
CA SER A 150 8.61 12.87 17.58
C SER A 150 8.42 13.74 16.34
N ALA A 151 8.50 15.07 16.51
CA ALA A 151 8.48 16.02 15.39
C ALA A 151 9.60 15.74 14.36
N LYS A 152 10.77 15.27 14.82
CA LYS A 152 11.88 14.86 13.94
C LYS A 152 11.49 13.65 13.08
N ARG A 153 10.87 12.63 13.67
CA ARG A 153 10.38 11.46 12.93
C ARG A 153 9.28 11.84 11.96
N ARG A 154 8.32 12.67 12.38
CA ARG A 154 7.28 13.22 11.50
C ARG A 154 7.89 13.89 10.27
N ALA A 155 8.88 14.77 10.46
CA ALA A 155 9.57 15.40 9.33
C ALA A 155 10.28 14.40 8.41
N LEU A 156 10.82 13.30 8.94
CA LEU A 156 11.40 12.21 8.13
C LEU A 156 10.33 11.46 7.34
N ILE A 157 9.18 11.13 7.95
CA ILE A 157 8.05 10.47 7.29
C ILE A 157 7.56 11.31 6.12
N MET A 158 7.42 12.63 6.30
CA MET A 158 6.96 13.53 5.24
C MET A 158 7.88 13.56 4.01
N ARG A 159 9.17 13.20 4.14
CA ARG A 159 10.11 13.09 3.01
C ARG A 159 9.79 11.93 2.07
N TYR A 160 8.96 10.98 2.49
CA TYR A 160 8.52 9.88 1.62
C TYR A 160 7.47 10.31 0.60
N ARG A 161 6.98 11.57 0.61
CA ARG A 161 6.15 12.08 -0.47
C ARG A 161 6.91 11.98 -1.79
N GLY A 162 6.28 11.42 -2.82
CA GLY A 162 6.91 11.12 -4.10
C GLY A 162 7.70 9.81 -4.15
N SER A 163 7.85 9.09 -3.02
CA SER A 163 8.42 7.74 -3.01
C SER A 163 7.59 6.79 -3.87
N ARG A 164 8.25 5.74 -4.36
CA ARG A 164 7.69 4.81 -5.32
C ARG A 164 7.60 3.40 -4.75
N VAL A 165 6.46 2.77 -5.00
CA VAL A 165 6.27 1.32 -4.89
C VAL A 165 6.05 0.82 -6.32
N THR A 166 6.82 -0.15 -6.78
CA THR A 166 6.70 -0.69 -8.15
C THR A 166 6.40 -2.17 -8.07
N LEU A 167 5.34 -2.63 -8.73
CA LEU A 167 5.04 -4.04 -8.92
C LEU A 167 5.46 -4.45 -10.33
N THR A 168 6.35 -5.44 -10.43
CA THR A 168 6.70 -6.08 -11.70
C THR A 168 6.06 -7.47 -11.72
N LEU A 169 5.20 -7.68 -12.71
CA LEU A 169 4.38 -8.88 -12.87
C LEU A 169 4.66 -9.52 -14.25
N PRO A 170 5.46 -10.59 -14.29
CA PRO A 170 5.65 -11.38 -15.50
C PRO A 170 4.39 -12.21 -15.78
N VAL A 171 3.87 -12.07 -16.99
CA VAL A 171 2.62 -12.67 -17.42
C VAL A 171 2.82 -13.34 -18.78
N ARG A 172 2.36 -14.57 -18.92
CA ARG A 172 2.29 -15.28 -20.19
C ARG A 172 0.87 -15.22 -20.74
N ILE A 173 0.71 -14.74 -21.95
CA ILE A 173 -0.58 -14.69 -22.65
C ILE A 173 -0.46 -15.59 -23.88
N ALA A 174 -1.21 -16.70 -23.90
CA ALA A 174 -0.94 -17.82 -24.80
C ALA A 174 0.53 -18.30 -24.68
N GLU A 175 1.36 -18.05 -25.68
CA GLU A 175 2.79 -18.42 -25.70
C GLU A 175 3.74 -17.21 -25.60
N VAL A 176 3.21 -16.00 -25.43
CA VAL A 176 4.00 -14.77 -25.38
C VAL A 176 4.19 -14.32 -23.94
N ASP A 177 5.46 -14.20 -23.52
CA ASP A 177 5.84 -13.63 -22.24
C ASP A 177 5.84 -12.10 -22.32
N LYS A 178 5.09 -11.45 -21.43
CA LYS A 178 5.00 -10.00 -21.29
C LYS A 178 5.22 -9.60 -19.84
N GLU A 179 6.06 -8.60 -19.62
CA GLU A 179 6.28 -8.02 -18.30
C GLU A 179 5.40 -6.79 -18.11
N TYR A 180 4.52 -6.81 -17.10
CA TYR A 180 3.75 -5.64 -16.69
C TYR A 180 4.42 -4.98 -15.49
N THR A 181 4.75 -3.69 -15.63
CA THR A 181 5.35 -2.90 -14.55
C THR A 181 4.43 -1.75 -14.15
N PHE A 182 3.94 -1.79 -12.91
CA PHE A 182 3.05 -0.80 -12.32
C PHE A 182 3.81 0.01 -11.27
N THR A 183 3.94 1.32 -11.48
CA THR A 183 4.60 2.21 -10.50
C THR A 183 3.56 3.06 -9.81
N PHE A 184 3.52 2.97 -8.48
CA PHE A 184 2.70 3.77 -7.60
C PHE A 184 3.56 4.85 -6.96
N ARG A 185 3.02 6.05 -6.84
CA ARG A 185 3.69 7.19 -6.23
C ARG A 185 2.91 7.64 -4.99
N VAL A 186 3.63 7.92 -3.91
CA VAL A 186 3.05 8.59 -2.74
C VAL A 186 2.65 10.02 -3.13
N SER A 187 1.36 10.28 -3.26
CA SER A 187 0.81 11.58 -3.65
C SER A 187 0.60 12.49 -2.43
N ALA A 188 0.13 11.90 -1.31
CA ALA A 188 -0.09 12.58 -0.04
C ALA A 188 0.31 11.71 1.15
N ILE A 189 0.62 12.40 2.25
CA ILE A 189 0.89 11.81 3.57
C ILE A 189 0.17 12.72 4.56
N ASP A 190 -0.74 12.13 5.32
CA ASP A 190 -1.62 12.87 6.21
C ASP A 190 -1.68 12.17 7.58
N PRO A 191 -1.84 12.91 8.69
CA PRO A 191 -2.04 12.31 10.01
C PRO A 191 -3.34 11.50 10.03
N LEU A 192 -3.29 10.31 10.63
CA LEU A 192 -4.49 9.56 10.97
C LEU A 192 -5.18 10.29 12.14
N PRO A 193 -6.46 10.69 12.01
CA PRO A 193 -7.13 11.42 13.07
C PRO A 193 -7.14 10.63 14.40
N PRO A 194 -6.94 11.29 15.55
CA PRO A 194 -7.11 10.66 16.85
C PRO A 194 -8.49 9.99 16.93
N ASN A 195 -8.55 8.77 17.46
CA ASN A 195 -9.77 7.94 17.58
C ASN A 195 -10.35 7.39 16.26
N THR A 196 -9.62 7.45 15.14
CA THR A 196 -9.98 6.66 13.96
C THR A 196 -9.25 5.33 13.98
N LEU A 197 -10.00 4.23 13.83
CA LEU A 197 -9.39 2.93 13.62
C LEU A 197 -8.66 2.97 12.27
N PRO A 198 -7.41 2.49 12.19
CA PRO A 198 -6.77 2.31 10.90
C PRO A 198 -7.65 1.40 10.03
N PRO A 199 -7.68 1.61 8.70
CA PRO A 199 -8.45 0.76 7.81
C PRO A 199 -8.13 -0.72 8.08
N ALA A 200 -9.17 -1.55 8.21
CA ALA A 200 -8.97 -2.97 8.45
C ALA A 200 -8.07 -3.55 7.36
N LYS A 201 -6.97 -4.19 7.79
CA LYS A 201 -6.11 -4.97 6.91
C LYS A 201 -6.86 -6.26 6.59
N GLU A 202 -7.31 -6.40 5.34
CA GLU A 202 -7.75 -7.70 4.85
C GLU A 202 -6.48 -8.52 4.63
N ARG A 203 -6.25 -9.52 5.48
CA ARG A 203 -5.13 -10.45 5.41
C ARG A 203 -5.70 -11.88 5.33
N PRO A 204 -4.95 -12.84 4.75
CA PRO A 204 -5.26 -14.24 4.97
C PRO A 204 -5.34 -14.50 6.49
N PRO A 205 -6.16 -15.47 6.95
CA PRO A 205 -6.18 -15.84 8.35
C PRO A 205 -4.80 -16.37 8.76
N VAL A 206 -4.30 -15.94 9.91
CA VAL A 206 -3.09 -16.52 10.51
C VAL A 206 -3.38 -17.99 10.80
N PRO A 207 -2.52 -18.94 10.34
CA PRO A 207 -2.69 -20.34 10.69
C PRO A 207 -2.70 -20.50 12.21
N PRO A 208 -3.54 -21.40 12.77
CA PRO A 208 -3.43 -21.71 14.19
C PRO A 208 -2.00 -22.16 14.51
N VAL A 209 -1.46 -21.67 15.62
CA VAL A 209 -0.13 -22.08 16.10
C VAL A 209 -0.23 -23.58 16.42
N SER A 210 0.35 -24.43 15.57
CA SER A 210 0.42 -25.86 15.83
C SER A 210 1.35 -26.09 17.02
N GLY A 211 0.76 -26.21 18.21
CA GLY A 211 1.45 -26.85 19.31
C GLY A 211 1.61 -28.33 18.99
N GLY A 212 2.85 -28.81 18.95
CA GLY A 212 3.18 -30.24 18.91
C GLY A 212 3.29 -30.84 17.51
N GLU A 213 4.37 -31.59 17.32
CA GLU A 213 4.63 -32.45 16.17
C GLU A 213 3.44 -33.36 15.83
N GLY A 214 3.04 -33.40 14.56
CA GLY A 214 1.98 -34.27 14.08
C GLY A 214 1.73 -34.08 12.58
N SER A 215 1.77 -35.18 11.84
CA SER A 215 1.79 -35.30 10.38
C SER A 215 0.65 -34.61 9.58
N VAL A 216 1.05 -33.94 8.50
CA VAL A 216 0.48 -33.84 7.14
C VAL A 216 -1.06 -33.83 6.97
N SER A 217 -1.58 -32.73 6.39
CA SER A 217 -2.49 -32.83 5.23
C SER A 217 -2.38 -31.57 4.35
N ARG A 218 -2.20 -31.78 3.04
CA ARG A 218 -2.38 -30.73 2.00
C ARG A 218 -3.87 -30.38 1.94
N ALA A 219 -4.33 -29.55 2.87
CA ALA A 219 -5.60 -28.87 2.72
C ALA A 219 -5.38 -27.71 1.75
N VAL A 220 -5.79 -27.89 0.50
CA VAL A 220 -6.02 -26.77 -0.42
C VAL A 220 -7.18 -25.99 0.20
N ILE A 221 -6.89 -24.88 0.87
CA ILE A 221 -7.91 -24.00 1.45
C ILE A 221 -8.42 -23.11 0.30
N PRO A 222 -9.68 -23.28 -0.17
CA PRO A 222 -10.28 -22.30 -1.06
C PRO A 222 -10.48 -20.99 -0.29
N MET A 223 -9.74 -19.95 -0.67
CA MET A 223 -9.87 -18.64 -0.04
C MET A 223 -11.10 -17.94 -0.64
N ILE A 224 -12.19 -17.85 0.15
CA ILE A 224 -13.36 -17.05 -0.17
C ILE A 224 -13.00 -15.58 0.10
N ILE A 225 -12.64 -14.85 -0.95
CA ILE A 225 -12.45 -13.39 -0.86
C ILE A 225 -13.81 -12.73 -0.98
N THR A 226 -14.39 -12.37 0.17
CA THR A 226 -15.68 -11.67 0.29
C THR A 226 -15.69 -10.44 -0.61
N ALA A 227 -16.73 -10.33 -1.45
CA ALA A 227 -16.85 -9.34 -2.50
C ALA A 227 -16.87 -7.90 -1.94
N GLY A 228 -15.90 -7.10 -2.37
CA GLY A 228 -15.79 -5.68 -2.02
C GLY A 228 -15.17 -4.86 -3.16
N VAL A 229 -15.57 -5.13 -4.40
CA VAL A 229 -15.27 -4.26 -5.56
C VAL A 229 -16.50 -4.27 -6.50
N LEU A 230 -17.56 -3.60 -6.07
CA LEU A 230 -18.62 -3.11 -6.95
C LEU A 230 -18.06 -1.84 -7.61
N GLY A 231 -17.45 -1.95 -8.80
CA GLY A 231 -16.85 -0.76 -9.42
C GLY A 231 -16.71 -0.79 -10.94
N VAL A 232 -16.52 -1.95 -11.57
CA VAL A 232 -16.17 -1.97 -13.01
C VAL A 232 -17.41 -2.06 -13.93
N ALA A 233 -18.55 -2.58 -13.46
CA ALA A 233 -19.72 -2.76 -14.30
C ALA A 233 -20.43 -1.43 -14.70
N VAL A 234 -20.33 -0.37 -13.88
CA VAL A 234 -21.07 0.89 -14.14
C VAL A 234 -20.37 1.77 -15.19
N VAL A 235 -19.04 1.73 -15.28
CA VAL A 235 -18.29 2.61 -16.21
C VAL A 235 -18.41 2.14 -17.67
N LEU A 236 -18.71 0.87 -17.92
CA LEU A 236 -18.86 0.33 -19.29
C LEU A 236 -20.16 0.76 -20.00
N LEU A 237 -21.13 1.36 -19.28
CA LEU A 237 -22.39 1.81 -19.89
C LEU A 237 -22.40 3.30 -20.28
N SER A 238 -21.38 4.08 -19.93
CA SER A 238 -21.38 5.54 -20.15
C SER A 238 -20.63 6.02 -21.40
N GLN A 239 -20.01 5.13 -22.19
CA GLN A 239 -19.25 5.53 -23.39
C GLN A 239 -19.77 4.90 -24.69
N LYS A 240 -21.10 4.95 -24.91
CA LYS A 240 -21.67 4.69 -26.24
C LYS A 240 -21.66 5.97 -27.08
N LYS A 241 -20.69 6.03 -27.99
CA LYS A 241 -20.65 6.67 -29.32
C LYS A 241 -21.50 7.94 -29.54
N THR A 242 -20.83 9.07 -29.74
CA THR A 242 -21.27 10.10 -30.70
C THR A 242 -20.92 9.61 -32.11
N PRO A 243 -21.87 9.51 -33.05
CA PRO A 243 -21.55 9.28 -34.45
C PRO A 243 -20.98 10.55 -35.08
N ALA A 244 -19.99 10.38 -35.96
CA ALA A 244 -19.51 11.42 -36.84
C ALA A 244 -20.67 11.91 -37.73
N GLY A 245 -20.94 13.20 -37.71
CA GLY A 245 -21.80 13.85 -38.69
C GLY A 245 -20.94 14.28 -39.87
N ASP A 246 -21.16 13.65 -41.02
CA ASP A 246 -20.87 14.23 -42.32
C ASP A 246 -21.84 15.40 -42.56
N LEU A 247 -21.30 16.59 -42.82
CA LEU A 247 -21.78 17.62 -43.77
C LEU A 247 -20.69 18.68 -43.95
#